data_AF-A0AA38Q2P1-F1
#
_entry.id   AF-A0AA38Q2P1-F1
#
_cell.length_a   1.000
_cell.length_b   1.000
_cell.length_c   1.000
_cell.angle_alpha   90.00
_cell.angle_beta   90.00
_cell.angle_gamma   90.00
#
_symmetry.space_group_name_H-M   'P 1'
#
loop_
_entity.id
_entity.type
_entity.pdbx_description
1 polymer ?
#
loop_
_entity_poly.entity_id
_entity_poly.type
_entity_poly.pdbx_seq_one_letter_code
_entity_poly.pdbx_strand_id
1 'polypeptide(L)'
;MSGFICSRCKLRGRTHIFNTDHSQWTCWKVAELRYWATSYKDSTNFAERKKIFEEYGVRWSSFWLLEYWDPTRMLVIDAMHCILEGLVHYHCRHVLRLDASNPSYSTDGFKFAYDYPWIAYEHETAPQDVQLTEKQIPCVARVQKTLCLAIEGEEALSLDKVWTRLHNQDVLNSLAFVAHTLDLPKELHDISPIIASLYSKHAATKKHGQPPFPHGRPAKTKNHFIALLLNWRLTQAHSSENFILKTGTPETLAYIQTVIRETVTPSWLSSVPKNFGEKKAGSIKADEWRILSSVYLPIALVILWGDDDGCAPPQDDSESGHLSTALDHTMALFQATIIACRYTVTTTRTLDYRKYIDFWVDNLRKLFPHTREGVARPNIHAAGHIYDFLLLFGPVMSWWCFPFERLIGTLQNVNMNDHVGGKYSIGVSHRKLTTVL
;
A
#
# COMPACT_ATOMS: atom_id res chain seq x y z
N MET A 1 7.08 2.12 -18.08
CA MET A 1 7.50 2.93 -16.90
C MET A 1 8.90 2.50 -16.50
N SER A 2 9.74 3.36 -15.91
CA SER A 2 11.06 2.91 -15.45
C SER A 2 10.92 1.82 -14.37
N GLY A 3 11.82 0.85 -14.37
CA GLY A 3 11.83 -0.23 -13.37
C GLY A 3 12.43 0.16 -12.01
N PHE A 4 12.88 1.41 -11.84
CA PHE A 4 13.43 1.91 -10.58
C PHE A 4 12.33 2.20 -9.55
N ILE A 5 12.63 1.95 -8.28
CA ILE A 5 11.67 2.13 -7.17
C ILE A 5 11.76 3.52 -6.53
N CYS A 6 12.87 4.23 -6.70
CA CYS A 6 13.05 5.62 -6.27
C CYS A 6 14.03 6.35 -7.20
N SER A 7 14.14 7.67 -7.03
CA SER A 7 15.02 8.54 -7.83
C SER A 7 16.47 8.60 -7.34
N ARG A 8 16.76 8.06 -6.14
CA ARG A 8 18.05 8.22 -5.45
C ARG A 8 18.99 7.04 -5.67
N CYS A 9 18.50 5.82 -5.51
CA CYS A 9 19.30 4.61 -5.68
C CYS A 9 18.96 3.87 -6.97
N LYS A 10 19.85 2.94 -7.35
CA LYS A 10 19.73 2.10 -8.54
C LYS A 10 18.89 0.84 -8.29
N LEU A 11 18.21 0.72 -7.15
CA LEU A 11 17.43 -0.47 -6.83
C LEU A 11 16.22 -0.57 -7.77
N ARG A 12 15.99 -1.76 -8.33
CA ARG A 12 14.96 -2.01 -9.36
C ARG A 12 14.02 -3.09 -8.88
N GLY A 13 12.78 -3.06 -9.40
CA GLY A 13 11.79 -4.09 -9.16
C GLY A 13 11.07 -3.93 -7.82
N ARG A 14 9.74 -4.09 -7.84
CA ARG A 14 8.87 -3.91 -6.67
C ARG A 14 9.17 -4.90 -5.54
N THR A 15 9.78 -6.04 -5.85
CA THR A 15 10.24 -7.03 -4.87
C THR A 15 11.26 -6.47 -3.89
N HIS A 16 12.06 -5.48 -4.32
CA HIS A 16 13.11 -4.87 -3.51
C HIS A 16 12.63 -3.69 -2.65
N ILE A 17 11.33 -3.36 -2.63
CA ILE A 17 10.79 -2.27 -1.79
C ILE A 17 11.02 -2.52 -0.28
N PHE A 18 11.10 -3.79 0.14
CA PHE A 18 11.32 -4.20 1.53
C PHE A 18 12.78 -4.52 1.82
N ASN A 19 13.70 -4.25 0.90
CA ASN A 19 15.12 -4.57 1.08
C ASN A 19 15.77 -3.56 2.03
N THR A 20 16.16 -4.00 3.22
CA THR A 20 16.87 -3.20 4.25
C THR A 20 18.39 -3.36 4.20
N ASP A 21 18.93 -4.14 3.25
CA ASP A 21 20.36 -4.22 2.98
C ASP A 21 20.83 -2.96 2.24
N HIS A 22 21.15 -1.93 3.02
CA HIS A 22 21.64 -0.64 2.54
C HIS A 22 22.93 -0.72 1.73
N SER A 23 23.69 -1.82 1.80
CA SER A 23 24.88 -2.00 0.96
C SER A 23 24.53 -2.15 -0.53
N GLN A 24 23.32 -2.62 -0.83
CA GLN A 24 22.81 -2.75 -2.20
C GLN A 24 22.22 -1.45 -2.74
N TRP A 25 22.01 -0.44 -1.87
CA TRP A 25 21.38 0.83 -2.21
C TRP A 25 22.38 1.80 -2.85
N THR A 26 22.96 1.38 -3.97
CA THR A 26 23.96 2.18 -4.69
C THR A 26 23.31 3.43 -5.28
N CYS A 27 23.84 4.61 -4.93
CA CYS A 27 23.36 5.88 -5.46
C CYS A 27 23.76 6.06 -6.93
N TRP A 28 22.95 6.84 -7.65
CA TRP A 28 23.33 7.28 -8.99
C TRP A 28 24.56 8.20 -8.97
N LYS A 29 25.41 8.11 -9.98
CA LYS A 29 26.45 9.10 -10.21
C LYS A 29 25.82 10.28 -10.97
N VAL A 30 25.91 11.49 -10.42
CA VAL A 30 25.32 12.69 -11.04
C VAL A 30 25.81 12.91 -12.49
N ALA A 31 27.08 12.62 -12.77
CA ALA A 31 27.66 12.72 -14.11
C ALA A 31 26.98 11.75 -15.11
N GLU A 32 26.66 10.54 -14.67
CA GLU A 32 25.95 9.53 -15.46
C GLU A 32 24.51 10.00 -15.75
N LEU A 33 23.80 10.48 -14.73
CA LEU A 33 22.46 11.04 -14.91
C LEU A 33 22.45 12.25 -15.85
N ARG A 34 23.45 13.13 -15.76
CA ARG A 34 23.59 14.30 -16.63
C ARG A 34 23.82 13.90 -18.09
N TYR A 35 24.67 12.90 -18.32
CA TYR A 35 24.89 12.34 -19.65
C TYR A 35 23.57 11.83 -20.24
N TRP A 36 22.86 10.96 -19.52
CA TRP A 36 21.61 10.39 -20.02
C TRP A 36 20.47 11.41 -20.16
N ALA A 37 20.39 12.41 -19.27
CA ALA A 37 19.44 13.51 -19.41
C ALA A 37 19.72 14.33 -20.68
N THR A 38 20.99 14.58 -21.00
CA THR A 38 21.41 15.30 -22.21
C THR A 38 21.11 14.47 -23.46
N SER A 39 21.44 13.18 -23.45
CA SER A 39 21.06 12.24 -24.53
C SER A 39 19.54 12.18 -24.73
N TYR A 40 18.75 12.24 -23.65
CA TYR A 40 17.30 12.32 -23.73
C TYR A 40 16.83 13.60 -24.45
N LYS A 41 17.44 14.76 -24.12
CA LYS A 41 17.13 16.05 -24.74
C LYS A 41 17.44 16.03 -26.24
N ASP A 42 18.66 15.62 -26.57
CA ASP A 42 19.23 15.71 -27.93
C ASP A 42 18.65 14.65 -28.86
N SER A 43 18.09 13.58 -28.31
CA SER A 43 17.36 12.59 -29.09
C SER A 43 16.11 13.19 -29.74
N THR A 44 16.01 13.07 -31.07
CA THR A 44 14.84 13.45 -31.86
C THR A 44 13.79 12.34 -31.95
N ASN A 45 14.12 11.13 -31.50
CA ASN A 45 13.27 9.94 -31.58
C ASN A 45 12.57 9.67 -30.24
N PHE A 46 11.24 9.62 -30.25
CA PHE A 46 10.45 9.28 -29.07
C PHE A 46 10.75 7.89 -28.50
N ALA A 47 11.01 6.89 -29.35
CA ALA A 47 11.34 5.53 -28.92
C ALA A 47 12.66 5.50 -28.14
N GLU A 48 13.66 6.26 -28.60
CA GLU A 48 14.95 6.38 -27.93
C GLU A 48 14.83 7.11 -26.59
N ARG A 49 14.03 8.19 -26.53
CA ARG A 49 13.70 8.86 -25.26
C ARG A 49 13.01 7.91 -24.26
N LYS A 50 12.08 7.07 -24.74
CA LYS A 50 11.41 6.06 -23.92
C LYS A 50 12.42 5.05 -23.38
N LYS A 51 13.31 4.53 -24.23
CA LYS A 51 14.39 3.61 -23.84
C LYS A 51 15.30 4.20 -22.77
N ILE A 52 15.78 5.43 -22.97
CA ILE A 52 16.63 6.13 -21.98
C ILE A 52 15.92 6.23 -20.63
N PHE A 53 14.65 6.64 -20.62
CA PHE A 53 13.89 6.74 -19.38
C PHE A 53 13.66 5.38 -18.70
N GLU A 54 13.46 4.31 -19.47
CA GLU A 54 13.24 2.96 -18.93
C GLU A 54 14.50 2.34 -18.34
N GLU A 55 15.65 2.61 -18.96
CA GLU A 55 16.95 2.06 -18.59
C GLU A 55 17.65 2.87 -17.48
N TYR A 56 17.50 4.21 -17.49
CA TYR A 56 18.23 5.12 -16.59
C TYR A 56 17.33 5.97 -15.67
N GLY A 57 16.01 5.92 -15.83
CA GLY A 57 15.08 6.61 -14.93
C GLY A 57 15.08 8.14 -15.03
N VAL A 58 15.81 8.73 -15.98
CA VAL A 58 16.02 10.19 -16.06
C VAL A 58 15.37 10.80 -17.31
N ARG A 59 14.92 12.04 -17.18
CA ARG A 59 14.44 12.88 -18.28
C ARG A 59 15.18 14.22 -18.28
N TRP A 60 15.18 14.89 -19.43
CA TRP A 60 15.64 16.27 -19.49
C TRP A 60 14.72 17.22 -18.69
N SER A 61 15.34 18.22 -18.08
CA SER A 61 14.73 19.34 -17.36
C SER A 61 15.71 20.51 -17.45
N SER A 62 15.21 21.74 -17.42
CA SER A 62 16.06 22.94 -17.36
C SER A 62 16.97 22.97 -16.13
N PHE A 63 16.66 22.23 -15.06
CA PHE A 63 17.54 22.09 -13.89
C PHE A 63 18.93 21.53 -14.24
N TRP A 64 19.05 20.71 -15.30
CA TRP A 64 20.35 20.20 -15.76
C TRP A 64 21.28 21.27 -16.33
N LEU A 65 20.79 22.50 -16.57
CA LEU A 65 21.62 23.66 -16.91
C LEU A 65 22.38 24.22 -15.71
N LEU A 66 21.94 23.92 -14.48
CA LEU A 66 22.62 24.35 -13.26
C LEU A 66 23.77 23.38 -12.99
N GLU A 67 25.02 23.85 -13.03
CA GLU A 67 26.21 23.00 -12.87
C GLU A 67 26.23 22.23 -11.54
N TYR A 68 25.66 22.84 -10.50
CA TYR A 68 25.55 22.26 -9.16
C TYR A 68 24.37 21.30 -8.99
N TRP A 69 23.46 21.18 -9.96
CA TRP A 69 22.28 20.33 -9.83
C TRP A 69 22.67 18.87 -9.69
N ASP A 70 22.27 18.29 -8.56
CA ASP A 70 22.41 16.88 -8.24
C ASP A 70 21.07 16.34 -7.71
N PRO A 71 20.25 15.70 -8.57
CA PRO A 71 18.94 15.21 -8.16
C PRO A 71 19.02 14.12 -7.09
N THR A 72 20.15 13.42 -6.93
CA THR A 72 20.30 12.38 -5.91
C THR A 72 20.36 12.95 -4.49
N ARG A 73 20.70 14.24 -4.38
CA ARG A 73 20.80 14.98 -3.12
C ARG A 73 19.74 16.07 -3.00
N MET A 74 19.30 16.65 -4.11
CA MET A 74 18.45 17.84 -4.14
C MET A 74 16.97 17.54 -4.41
N LEU A 75 16.62 16.34 -4.88
CA LEU A 75 15.23 15.86 -4.86
C LEU A 75 14.97 15.19 -3.51
N VAL A 76 14.66 16.01 -2.52
CA VAL A 76 14.42 15.55 -1.15
C VAL A 76 13.09 14.79 -1.09
N ILE A 77 13.11 13.64 -0.41
CA ILE A 77 11.90 12.89 -0.10
C ILE A 77 11.13 13.66 0.96
N ASP A 78 9.92 14.11 0.65
CA ASP A 78 9.12 14.84 1.63
C ASP A 78 8.73 13.92 2.79
N ALA A 79 9.36 14.14 3.94
CA ALA A 79 9.20 13.31 5.12
C ALA A 79 7.77 13.30 5.65
N MET A 80 6.97 14.33 5.38
CA MET A 80 5.56 14.34 5.78
C MET A 80 4.74 13.30 5.04
N HIS A 81 4.74 13.40 3.72
CA HIS A 81 4.01 12.46 2.87
C HIS A 81 4.63 11.07 2.95
N CYS A 82 5.94 10.99 3.15
CA CYS A 82 6.62 9.72 3.28
C CYS A 82 6.29 9.03 4.62
N ILE A 83 6.48 9.71 5.75
CA ILE A 83 6.34 9.15 7.10
C ILE A 83 4.91 9.29 7.62
N LEU A 84 4.35 10.50 7.72
CA LEU A 84 3.09 10.75 8.44
C LEU A 84 1.87 10.26 7.62
N GLU A 85 1.67 10.82 6.43
CA GLU A 85 0.55 10.45 5.56
C GLU A 85 0.81 9.14 4.78
N GLY A 86 2.08 8.74 4.74
CA GLY A 86 2.55 7.51 4.11
C GLY A 86 2.58 6.35 5.10
N LEU A 87 3.68 6.22 5.85
CA LEU A 87 3.93 5.06 6.71
C LEU A 87 3.04 4.99 7.96
N VAL A 88 2.90 6.06 8.74
CA VAL A 88 2.10 6.08 9.98
C VAL A 88 0.63 5.87 9.66
N HIS A 89 0.11 6.59 8.68
CA HIS A 89 -1.24 6.38 8.16
C HIS A 89 -1.44 4.93 7.68
N TYR A 90 -0.53 4.40 6.86
CA TYR A 90 -0.60 3.00 6.39
C TYR A 90 -0.55 2.02 7.56
N HIS A 91 0.34 2.24 8.53
CA HIS A 91 0.49 1.39 9.70
C HIS A 91 -0.80 1.37 10.52
N CYS A 92 -1.34 2.54 10.85
CA CYS A 92 -2.56 2.61 11.64
C CYS A 92 -3.78 2.04 10.90
N ARG A 93 -4.00 2.42 9.64
CA ARG A 93 -5.23 2.04 8.91
C ARG A 93 -5.19 0.66 8.28
N HIS A 94 -4.03 0.19 7.85
CA HIS A 94 -3.91 -1.06 7.09
C HIS A 94 -3.18 -2.16 7.86
N VAL A 95 -2.08 -1.82 8.54
CA VAL A 95 -1.31 -2.82 9.30
C VAL A 95 -2.07 -3.21 10.56
N LEU A 96 -2.40 -2.23 11.41
CA LEU A 96 -3.17 -2.40 12.65
C LEU A 96 -4.68 -2.41 12.45
N ARG A 97 -5.15 -2.04 11.24
CA ARG A 97 -6.59 -2.02 10.89
C ARG A 97 -7.44 -1.18 11.86
N LEU A 98 -6.92 -0.05 12.32
CA LEU A 98 -7.62 0.90 13.19
C LEU A 98 -8.62 1.73 12.36
N ASP A 99 -9.62 1.04 11.81
CA ASP A 99 -10.67 1.60 10.98
C ASP A 99 -11.99 0.87 11.23
N ALA A 100 -12.98 1.58 11.76
CA ALA A 100 -14.30 1.03 12.06
C ALA A 100 -15.03 0.51 10.80
N SER A 101 -14.56 0.90 9.61
CA SER A 101 -15.12 0.45 8.33
C SER A 101 -14.38 -0.73 7.70
N ASN A 102 -13.31 -1.22 8.32
CA ASN A 102 -12.48 -2.27 7.75
C ASN A 102 -11.82 -3.18 8.83
N PRO A 103 -12.61 -3.96 9.58
CA PRO A 103 -12.08 -4.96 10.50
C PRO A 103 -11.35 -6.10 9.74
N SER A 104 -10.65 -6.95 10.48
CA SER A 104 -9.61 -7.95 10.15
C SER A 104 -9.90 -9.07 9.13
N TYR A 105 -10.73 -8.75 8.16
CA TYR A 105 -11.45 -9.65 7.32
C TYR A 105 -11.45 -9.07 5.89
N SER A 106 -11.94 -9.82 4.90
CA SER A 106 -12.51 -9.12 3.74
C SER A 106 -13.51 -8.05 4.23
N THR A 107 -13.87 -7.07 3.39
CA THR A 107 -14.83 -6.00 3.76
C THR A 107 -16.13 -6.51 4.42
N ASP A 108 -16.40 -7.81 4.29
CA ASP A 108 -17.61 -8.51 4.69
C ASP A 108 -17.33 -9.63 5.74
N GLY A 109 -16.18 -9.69 6.41
CA GLY A 109 -15.99 -10.57 7.58
C GLY A 109 -15.32 -11.94 7.38
N PHE A 110 -14.59 -12.19 6.26
CA PHE A 110 -13.96 -13.51 5.98
C PHE A 110 -12.43 -13.54 6.07
N LYS A 111 -11.85 -14.64 6.59
CA LYS A 111 -10.39 -14.89 6.67
C LYS A 111 -9.77 -15.23 5.30
N PHE A 112 -8.47 -14.99 5.15
CA PHE A 112 -7.65 -15.46 4.02
C PHE A 112 -6.95 -16.77 4.38
N ALA A 113 -6.97 -17.76 3.49
CA ALA A 113 -6.28 -19.03 3.72
C ALA A 113 -4.78 -18.98 3.38
N TYR A 114 -4.39 -18.27 2.33
CA TYR A 114 -3.00 -18.20 1.86
C TYR A 114 -2.76 -16.94 1.03
N ASP A 115 -1.48 -16.57 0.92
CA ASP A 115 -1.01 -15.55 -0.02
C ASP A 115 -0.65 -16.20 -1.36
N TYR A 116 -0.90 -15.49 -2.47
CA TYR A 116 -0.49 -15.94 -3.79
C TYR A 116 0.18 -14.80 -4.58
N PRO A 117 1.30 -15.04 -5.29
CA PRO A 117 2.03 -14.01 -6.02
C PRO A 117 1.33 -13.66 -7.34
N TRP A 118 0.19 -12.97 -7.25
CA TRP A 118 -0.62 -12.61 -8.39
C TRP A 118 0.10 -11.69 -9.39
N ILE A 119 -0.09 -11.98 -10.69
CA ILE A 119 0.34 -11.10 -11.77
C ILE A 119 -0.66 -9.93 -11.85
N ALA A 120 -0.12 -8.70 -11.78
CA ALA A 120 -0.93 -7.50 -11.94
C ALA A 120 -1.36 -7.34 -13.41
N TYR A 121 -2.56 -6.79 -13.62
CA TYR A 121 -3.01 -6.49 -14.98
C TYR A 121 -2.19 -5.35 -15.59
N GLU A 122 -1.58 -5.60 -16.74
CA GLU A 122 -0.89 -4.60 -17.56
C GLU A 122 -1.44 -4.66 -18.99
N HIS A 123 -1.92 -3.54 -19.51
CA HIS A 123 -2.59 -3.49 -20.81
C HIS A 123 -1.68 -3.91 -21.97
N GLU A 124 -0.39 -3.59 -21.90
CA GLU A 124 0.59 -3.88 -22.96
C GLU A 124 0.94 -5.37 -23.08
N THR A 125 0.80 -6.14 -22.01
CA THR A 125 1.20 -7.57 -21.95
C THR A 125 0.00 -8.51 -21.92
N ALA A 126 -1.20 -8.00 -21.64
CA ALA A 126 -2.43 -8.81 -21.61
C ALA A 126 -2.82 -9.29 -23.02
N PRO A 127 -3.18 -10.58 -23.19
CA PRO A 127 -3.68 -11.10 -24.46
C PRO A 127 -4.92 -10.35 -24.94
N GLN A 128 -5.03 -10.16 -26.26
CA GLN A 128 -6.11 -9.38 -26.89
C GLN A 128 -7.51 -9.87 -26.53
N ASP A 129 -7.69 -11.18 -26.34
CA ASP A 129 -8.97 -11.82 -26.00
C ASP A 129 -9.42 -11.59 -24.55
N VAL A 130 -8.54 -11.10 -23.67
CA VAL A 130 -8.84 -10.82 -22.26
C VAL A 130 -8.51 -9.39 -21.82
N GLN A 131 -8.36 -8.47 -22.78
CA GLN A 131 -8.12 -7.06 -22.45
C GLN A 131 -9.28 -6.45 -21.66
N LEU A 132 -8.91 -5.55 -20.74
CA LEU A 132 -9.81 -4.88 -19.81
C LEU A 132 -9.72 -3.37 -20.03
N THR A 133 -10.86 -2.71 -19.88
CA THR A 133 -10.89 -1.24 -19.77
C THR A 133 -10.41 -0.82 -18.38
N GLU A 134 -9.93 0.42 -18.23
CA GLU A 134 -9.44 0.95 -16.94
C GLU A 134 -10.45 0.76 -15.79
N LYS A 135 -11.75 0.92 -16.06
CA LYS A 135 -12.82 0.75 -15.08
C LYS A 135 -12.96 -0.70 -14.59
N GLN A 136 -12.51 -1.68 -15.37
CA GLN A 136 -12.61 -3.10 -15.05
C GLN A 136 -11.36 -3.66 -14.36
N ILE A 137 -10.22 -2.95 -14.40
CA ILE A 137 -8.97 -3.36 -13.75
C ILE A 137 -9.18 -3.70 -12.25
N PRO A 138 -9.94 -2.91 -11.45
CA PRO A 138 -10.19 -3.25 -10.06
C PRO A 138 -10.90 -4.59 -9.84
N CYS A 139 -11.61 -5.11 -10.84
CA CYS A 139 -12.27 -6.43 -10.77
C CYS A 139 -11.25 -7.56 -10.71
N VAL A 140 -10.09 -7.43 -11.37
CA VAL A 140 -9.03 -8.45 -11.32
C VAL A 140 -8.54 -8.64 -9.89
N ALA A 141 -8.25 -7.55 -9.19
CA ALA A 141 -7.82 -7.58 -7.80
C ALA A 141 -8.88 -8.21 -6.88
N ARG A 142 -10.17 -7.97 -7.14
CA ARG A 142 -11.27 -8.59 -6.38
C ARG A 142 -11.38 -10.09 -6.60
N VAL A 143 -11.25 -10.56 -7.85
CA VAL A 143 -11.22 -12.00 -8.16
C VAL A 143 -10.05 -12.67 -7.43
N GLN A 144 -8.84 -12.12 -7.59
CA GLN A 144 -7.61 -12.62 -6.95
C GLN A 144 -7.77 -12.70 -5.42
N LYS A 145 -8.29 -11.64 -4.81
CA LYS A 145 -8.57 -11.61 -3.36
C LYS A 145 -9.62 -12.65 -2.96
N THR A 146 -10.71 -12.78 -3.71
CA THR A 146 -11.78 -13.74 -3.41
C THR A 146 -11.28 -15.18 -3.45
N LEU A 147 -10.35 -15.51 -4.35
CA LEU A 147 -9.75 -16.85 -4.42
C LEU A 147 -8.82 -17.16 -3.23
N CYS A 148 -8.21 -16.16 -2.62
CA CYS A 148 -7.37 -16.38 -1.42
C CYS A 148 -8.17 -16.54 -0.12
N LEU A 149 -9.50 -16.37 -0.13
CA LEU A 149 -10.33 -16.52 1.08
C LEU A 149 -10.34 -17.97 1.59
N ALA A 150 -10.41 -18.12 2.91
CA ALA A 150 -10.58 -19.41 3.56
C ALA A 150 -11.96 -19.98 3.22
N ILE A 151 -11.98 -21.28 2.91
CA ILE A 151 -13.18 -22.04 2.56
C ILE A 151 -13.53 -23.10 3.62
N GLU A 152 -12.64 -23.30 4.61
CA GLU A 152 -12.83 -24.15 5.79
C GLU A 152 -12.37 -23.40 7.06
N GLY A 153 -12.97 -23.75 8.21
CA GLY A 153 -12.66 -23.15 9.52
C GLY A 153 -13.63 -22.04 9.97
N GLU A 154 -13.36 -21.44 11.13
CA GLU A 154 -14.12 -20.30 11.64
C GLU A 154 -13.97 -19.08 10.74
N GLU A 155 -15.10 -18.42 10.42
CA GLU A 155 -15.15 -17.21 9.58
C GLU A 155 -14.65 -17.43 8.14
N ALA A 156 -14.82 -18.66 7.65
CA ALA A 156 -14.58 -19.05 6.26
C ALA A 156 -15.79 -18.79 5.34
N LEU A 157 -15.53 -18.60 4.06
CA LEU A 157 -16.54 -18.41 3.02
C LEU A 157 -16.84 -19.74 2.33
N SER A 158 -18.08 -20.22 2.42
CA SER A 158 -18.46 -21.45 1.73
C SER A 158 -18.27 -21.33 0.21
N LEU A 159 -17.94 -22.43 -0.47
CA LEU A 159 -17.73 -22.45 -1.93
C LEU A 159 -18.91 -21.86 -2.72
N ASP A 160 -20.14 -22.06 -2.25
CA ASP A 160 -21.35 -21.48 -2.84
C ASP A 160 -21.37 -19.94 -2.76
N LYS A 161 -20.90 -19.37 -1.65
CA LYS A 161 -20.76 -17.92 -1.49
C LYS A 161 -19.58 -17.37 -2.28
N VAL A 162 -18.45 -18.10 -2.36
CA VAL A 162 -17.32 -17.74 -3.24
C VAL A 162 -17.79 -17.65 -4.68
N TRP A 163 -18.53 -18.66 -5.16
CA TRP A 163 -19.14 -18.68 -6.49
C TRP A 163 -20.01 -17.46 -6.74
N THR A 164 -20.95 -17.21 -5.83
CA THR A 164 -21.91 -16.09 -5.94
C THR A 164 -21.18 -14.75 -6.00
N ARG A 165 -20.13 -14.57 -5.19
CA ARG A 165 -19.33 -13.34 -5.17
C ARG A 165 -18.63 -13.11 -6.52
N LEU A 166 -17.93 -14.12 -7.03
CA LEU A 166 -17.26 -14.06 -8.34
C LEU A 166 -18.24 -13.81 -9.49
N HIS A 167 -19.46 -14.39 -9.42
CA HIS A 167 -20.46 -14.21 -10.47
C HIS A 167 -21.04 -12.79 -10.50
N ASN A 168 -21.37 -12.25 -9.32
CA ASN A 168 -22.10 -10.99 -9.17
C ASN A 168 -21.19 -9.75 -9.26
N GLN A 169 -19.95 -9.83 -8.76
CA GLN A 169 -19.09 -8.66 -8.57
C GLN A 169 -18.07 -8.45 -9.69
N ASP A 170 -17.85 -9.45 -10.53
CA ASP A 170 -16.74 -9.44 -11.49
C ASP A 170 -17.21 -9.60 -12.94
N VAL A 171 -16.37 -9.19 -13.89
CA VAL A 171 -16.64 -9.24 -15.32
C VAL A 171 -15.99 -10.46 -15.95
N LEU A 172 -16.53 -10.92 -17.09
CA LEU A 172 -16.03 -12.12 -17.77
C LEU A 172 -14.52 -12.06 -18.04
N ASN A 173 -14.06 -10.93 -18.59
CA ASN A 173 -12.66 -10.75 -18.96
C ASN A 173 -11.73 -10.73 -17.73
N SER A 174 -12.19 -10.29 -16.55
CA SER A 174 -11.35 -10.33 -15.35
C SER A 174 -11.18 -11.76 -14.84
N LEU A 175 -12.24 -12.58 -14.91
CA LEU A 175 -12.16 -14.01 -14.60
C LEU A 175 -11.26 -14.75 -15.60
N ALA A 176 -11.43 -14.46 -16.90
CA ALA A 176 -10.61 -15.05 -17.96
C ALA A 176 -9.14 -14.66 -17.86
N PHE A 177 -8.84 -13.39 -17.54
CA PHE A 177 -7.47 -12.92 -17.30
C PHE A 177 -6.83 -13.67 -16.13
N VAL A 178 -7.52 -13.79 -14.98
CA VAL A 178 -6.97 -14.51 -13.82
C VAL A 178 -6.75 -16.00 -14.15
N ALA A 179 -7.68 -16.64 -14.86
CA ALA A 179 -7.52 -18.01 -15.31
C ALA A 179 -6.32 -18.17 -16.26
N HIS A 180 -6.09 -17.20 -17.16
CA HIS A 180 -4.93 -17.18 -18.04
C HIS A 180 -3.62 -17.01 -17.26
N THR A 181 -3.56 -16.13 -16.27
CA THR A 181 -2.34 -15.93 -15.44
C THR A 181 -1.98 -17.15 -14.59
N LEU A 182 -2.95 -18.01 -14.31
CA LEU A 182 -2.76 -19.29 -13.61
C LEU A 182 -2.48 -20.46 -14.57
N ASP A 183 -2.38 -20.19 -15.88
CA ASP A 183 -2.20 -21.20 -16.94
C ASP A 183 -3.25 -22.32 -16.89
N LEU A 184 -4.51 -21.96 -16.60
CA LEU A 184 -5.59 -22.94 -16.53
C LEU A 184 -6.03 -23.43 -17.92
N PRO A 185 -6.51 -24.69 -18.03
CA PRO A 185 -7.03 -25.22 -19.27
C PRO A 185 -8.16 -24.36 -19.85
N LYS A 186 -8.19 -24.19 -21.17
CA LYS A 186 -9.27 -23.48 -21.88
C LYS A 186 -10.55 -24.31 -22.01
N GLU A 187 -10.51 -25.58 -21.62
CA GLU A 187 -11.61 -26.55 -21.72
C GLU A 187 -11.97 -27.11 -20.35
N LEU A 188 -13.24 -27.48 -20.18
CA LEU A 188 -13.80 -27.96 -18.91
C LEU A 188 -13.57 -29.47 -18.73
N HIS A 189 -12.30 -29.86 -18.60
CA HIS A 189 -11.86 -31.21 -18.25
C HIS A 189 -11.44 -31.30 -16.78
N ASP A 190 -11.53 -32.51 -16.20
CA ASP A 190 -11.03 -32.83 -14.86
C ASP A 190 -11.55 -31.93 -13.73
N ILE A 191 -12.83 -31.54 -13.83
CA ILE A 191 -13.50 -30.73 -12.82
C ILE A 191 -14.03 -31.62 -11.70
N SER A 192 -13.71 -31.27 -10.46
CA SER A 192 -14.17 -31.98 -9.27
C SER A 192 -15.71 -32.12 -9.24
N PRO A 193 -16.26 -33.27 -8.80
CA PRO A 193 -17.70 -33.49 -8.68
C PRO A 193 -18.41 -32.41 -7.84
N ILE A 194 -17.73 -31.88 -6.82
CA ILE A 194 -18.25 -30.81 -5.96
C ILE A 194 -18.49 -29.53 -6.78
N ILE A 195 -17.54 -29.17 -7.64
CA ILE A 195 -17.61 -27.99 -8.50
C ILE A 195 -18.64 -28.20 -9.63
N ALA A 196 -18.70 -29.39 -10.21
CA ALA A 196 -19.70 -29.72 -11.24
C ALA A 196 -21.14 -29.64 -10.70
N SER A 197 -21.37 -30.08 -9.45
CA SER A 197 -22.65 -29.93 -8.75
C SER A 197 -22.98 -28.45 -8.48
N LEU A 198 -22.01 -27.67 -7.98
CA LEU A 198 -22.17 -26.23 -7.76
C LEU A 198 -22.50 -25.48 -9.06
N TYR A 199 -21.81 -25.79 -10.16
CA TYR A 199 -22.13 -25.24 -11.46
C TYR A 199 -23.59 -25.51 -11.84
N SER A 200 -24.05 -26.75 -11.69
CA SER A 200 -25.40 -27.16 -12.08
C SER A 200 -26.47 -26.42 -11.25
N LYS A 201 -26.18 -26.15 -9.98
CA LYS A 201 -27.01 -25.31 -9.10
C LYS A 201 -27.05 -23.86 -9.55
N HIS A 202 -25.91 -23.25 -9.86
CA HIS A 202 -25.81 -21.83 -10.24
C HIS A 202 -26.19 -21.54 -11.70
N ALA A 203 -26.12 -22.54 -12.58
CA ALA A 203 -26.56 -22.45 -13.98
C ALA A 203 -28.05 -22.80 -14.15
N ALA A 204 -28.74 -23.15 -13.06
CA ALA A 204 -30.15 -23.52 -13.10
C ALA A 204 -31.04 -22.35 -13.54
N THR A 205 -32.02 -22.63 -14.39
CA THR A 205 -33.01 -21.64 -14.83
C THR A 205 -34.42 -22.13 -14.54
N LYS A 206 -35.35 -21.21 -14.28
CA LYS A 206 -36.78 -21.53 -14.07
C LYS A 206 -37.39 -22.34 -15.23
N LYS A 207 -36.79 -22.29 -16.43
CA LYS A 207 -37.30 -22.89 -17.67
C LYS A 207 -36.76 -24.29 -17.96
N HIS A 208 -35.54 -24.61 -17.53
CA HIS A 208 -34.83 -25.83 -17.92
C HIS A 208 -34.26 -26.65 -16.75
N GLY A 209 -34.53 -26.27 -15.49
CA GLY A 209 -34.02 -26.97 -14.32
C GLY A 209 -32.51 -26.81 -14.16
N GLN A 210 -31.85 -27.75 -13.48
CA GLN A 210 -30.39 -27.79 -13.30
C GLN A 210 -29.75 -28.48 -14.51
N PRO A 211 -28.99 -27.76 -15.36
CA PRO A 211 -28.33 -28.37 -16.51
C PRO A 211 -27.14 -29.24 -16.06
N PRO A 212 -26.82 -30.33 -16.77
CA PRO A 212 -25.62 -31.11 -16.50
C PRO A 212 -24.35 -30.29 -16.79
N PHE A 213 -23.26 -30.64 -16.13
CA PHE A 213 -21.97 -29.97 -16.33
C PHE A 213 -21.44 -30.19 -17.76
N PRO A 214 -21.03 -29.12 -18.48
CA PRO A 214 -20.61 -29.19 -19.88
C PRO A 214 -19.15 -29.67 -20.03
N HIS A 215 -18.91 -30.95 -19.73
CA HIS A 215 -17.60 -31.58 -19.84
C HIS A 215 -17.00 -31.43 -21.25
N GLY A 216 -15.71 -31.10 -21.32
CA GLY A 216 -14.94 -30.96 -22.55
C GLY A 216 -15.35 -29.83 -23.48
N ARG A 217 -16.17 -28.89 -22.99
CA ARG A 217 -16.49 -27.67 -23.74
C ARG A 217 -15.49 -26.56 -23.43
N PRO A 218 -15.24 -25.65 -24.40
CA PRO A 218 -14.41 -24.48 -24.16
C PRO A 218 -15.06 -23.52 -23.16
N ALA A 219 -14.25 -22.92 -22.30
CA ALA A 219 -14.68 -21.89 -21.36
C ALA A 219 -15.02 -20.59 -22.11
N LYS A 220 -16.28 -20.14 -22.00
CA LYS A 220 -16.81 -18.96 -22.71
C LYS A 220 -17.69 -18.09 -21.84
N THR A 221 -18.27 -18.64 -20.77
CA THR A 221 -19.20 -17.93 -19.88
C THR A 221 -18.54 -17.70 -18.52
N LYS A 222 -19.09 -16.77 -17.72
CA LYS A 222 -18.61 -16.55 -16.34
C LYS A 222 -18.61 -17.84 -15.54
N ASN A 223 -19.68 -18.64 -15.64
CA ASN A 223 -19.81 -19.88 -14.91
C ASN A 223 -18.74 -20.92 -15.32
N HIS A 224 -18.31 -20.93 -16.59
CA HIS A 224 -17.21 -21.81 -17.02
C HIS A 224 -15.88 -21.39 -16.34
N PHE A 225 -15.54 -20.10 -16.38
CA PHE A 225 -14.31 -19.61 -15.75
C PHE A 225 -14.34 -19.74 -14.22
N ILE A 226 -15.48 -19.49 -13.59
CA ILE A 226 -15.65 -19.70 -12.13
C ILE A 226 -15.44 -21.17 -11.78
N ALA A 227 -15.95 -22.11 -12.57
CA ALA A 227 -15.72 -23.54 -12.35
C ALA A 227 -14.21 -23.87 -12.41
N LEU A 228 -13.49 -23.40 -13.42
CA LEU A 228 -12.04 -23.60 -13.55
C LEU A 228 -11.26 -23.02 -12.36
N LEU A 229 -11.56 -21.76 -12.01
CA LEU A 229 -10.90 -21.06 -10.91
C LEU A 229 -11.17 -21.73 -9.55
N LEU A 230 -12.40 -22.20 -9.31
CA LEU A 230 -12.74 -22.91 -8.08
C LEU A 230 -12.16 -24.33 -8.05
N ASN A 231 -12.04 -25.00 -9.19
CA ASN A 231 -11.35 -26.29 -9.27
C ASN A 231 -9.87 -26.13 -8.90
N TRP A 232 -9.21 -25.10 -9.43
CA TRP A 232 -7.87 -24.71 -9.02
C TRP A 232 -7.83 -24.34 -7.53
N ARG A 233 -8.81 -23.59 -7.03
CA ARG A 233 -8.88 -23.18 -5.62
C ARG A 233 -8.89 -24.38 -4.66
N LEU A 234 -9.53 -25.49 -5.01
CA LEU A 234 -9.55 -26.72 -4.20
C LEU A 234 -8.18 -27.41 -4.08
N THR A 235 -7.19 -26.99 -4.86
CA THR A 235 -5.80 -27.50 -4.76
C THR A 235 -4.93 -26.69 -3.80
N GLN A 236 -5.44 -25.57 -3.30
CA GLN A 236 -4.72 -24.63 -2.43
C GLN A 236 -5.15 -24.82 -0.97
N ALA A 237 -4.44 -24.23 0.00
CA ALA A 237 -4.81 -24.33 1.42
C ALA A 237 -6.26 -23.87 1.67
N HIS A 238 -7.05 -24.67 2.41
CA HIS A 238 -8.48 -24.40 2.62
C HIS A 238 -8.75 -23.49 3.82
N SER A 239 -7.95 -23.62 4.87
CA SER A 239 -7.97 -22.79 6.07
C SER A 239 -6.70 -21.93 6.14
N SER A 240 -6.75 -20.88 6.95
CA SER A 240 -5.55 -20.14 7.32
C SER A 240 -4.88 -20.85 8.47
N GLU A 241 -3.64 -21.27 8.32
CA GLU A 241 -2.77 -21.62 9.46
C GLU A 241 -2.19 -20.38 10.14
N ASN A 242 -2.28 -19.21 9.49
CA ASN A 242 -1.70 -17.98 10.00
C ASN A 242 -2.58 -17.36 11.08
N PHE A 243 -2.04 -17.28 12.29
CA PHE A 243 -2.60 -16.48 13.37
C PHE A 243 -2.76 -15.02 12.91
N ILE A 244 -4.00 -14.50 12.95
CA ILE A 244 -4.28 -13.09 12.65
C ILE A 244 -4.32 -12.35 13.98
N LEU A 245 -3.35 -11.46 14.20
CA LEU A 245 -3.36 -10.61 15.38
C LEU A 245 -4.59 -9.70 15.38
N LYS A 246 -5.35 -9.75 16.48
CA LYS A 246 -6.55 -8.93 16.71
C LYS A 246 -6.18 -7.52 17.17
N THR A 247 -5.53 -6.75 16.29
CA THR A 247 -5.08 -5.37 16.58
C THR A 247 -6.14 -4.29 16.34
N GLY A 248 -7.08 -4.53 15.42
CA GLY A 248 -8.08 -3.55 14.99
C GLY A 248 -9.49 -3.86 15.44
N THR A 249 -9.69 -4.45 16.63
CA THR A 249 -11.04 -4.83 17.08
C THR A 249 -11.87 -3.60 17.45
N PRO A 250 -13.22 -3.70 17.45
CA PRO A 250 -14.09 -2.64 17.94
C PRO A 250 -13.72 -2.18 19.36
N GLU A 251 -13.29 -3.10 20.23
CA GLU A 251 -12.87 -2.83 21.60
C GLU A 251 -11.58 -2.03 21.63
N THR A 252 -10.56 -2.43 20.86
CA THR A 252 -9.31 -1.66 20.72
C THR A 252 -9.59 -0.24 20.23
N LEU A 253 -10.45 -0.10 19.20
CA LEU A 253 -10.76 1.21 18.65
C LEU A 253 -11.53 2.08 19.65
N ALA A 254 -12.52 1.50 20.34
CA ALA A 254 -13.28 2.19 21.39
C ALA A 254 -12.36 2.66 22.52
N TYR A 255 -11.39 1.83 22.93
CA TYR A 255 -10.40 2.19 23.93
C TYR A 255 -9.49 3.34 23.48
N ILE A 256 -8.96 3.29 22.25
CA ILE A 256 -8.18 4.39 21.66
C ILE A 256 -8.98 5.70 21.67
N GLN A 257 -10.25 5.65 21.28
CA GLN A 257 -11.12 6.83 21.31
C GLN A 257 -11.35 7.35 22.74
N THR A 258 -11.47 6.47 23.73
CA THR A 258 -11.54 6.87 25.15
C THR A 258 -10.25 7.57 25.59
N VAL A 259 -9.08 7.02 25.29
CA VAL A 259 -7.79 7.67 25.56
C VAL A 259 -7.73 9.06 24.91
N ILE A 260 -8.16 9.20 23.65
CA ILE A 260 -8.21 10.50 22.98
C ILE A 260 -9.13 11.50 23.70
N ARG A 261 -10.27 11.03 24.21
CA ARG A 261 -11.25 11.88 24.90
C ARG A 261 -10.79 12.32 26.29
N GLU A 262 -10.10 11.46 27.01
CA GLU A 262 -9.79 11.62 28.43
C GLU A 262 -8.38 12.16 28.71
N THR A 263 -7.45 12.00 27.77
CA THR A 263 -6.08 12.51 27.96
C THR A 263 -6.09 14.04 28.00
N VAL A 264 -5.70 14.60 29.14
CA VAL A 264 -5.48 16.04 29.32
C VAL A 264 -4.17 16.42 28.65
N THR A 265 -4.22 17.38 27.72
CA THR A 265 -3.05 17.82 26.95
C THR A 265 -2.80 19.32 27.13
N PRO A 266 -1.55 19.79 26.96
CA PRO A 266 -1.25 21.21 26.97
C PRO A 266 -1.96 21.95 25.83
N SER A 267 -2.30 23.22 26.04
CA SER A 267 -3.05 24.05 25.07
C SER A 267 -2.36 24.29 23.73
N TRP A 268 -1.04 24.09 23.65
CA TRP A 268 -0.26 24.23 22.42
C TRP A 268 -0.33 22.99 21.51
N LEU A 269 -0.87 21.86 22.01
CA LEU A 269 -1.02 20.65 21.21
C LEU A 269 -2.31 20.72 20.41
N SER A 270 -2.23 20.52 19.09
CA SER A 270 -3.40 20.48 18.22
C SER A 270 -4.33 19.33 18.62
N SER A 271 -5.65 19.51 18.45
CA SER A 271 -6.62 18.45 18.71
C SER A 271 -6.61 17.38 17.60
N VAL A 272 -6.89 16.13 17.96
CA VAL A 272 -7.17 15.04 17.02
C VAL A 272 -8.65 14.62 17.09
N PRO A 273 -9.22 13.98 16.06
CA PRO A 273 -10.63 13.57 16.07
C PRO A 273 -10.94 12.57 17.19
N LYS A 274 -11.90 12.92 18.07
CA LYS A 274 -12.34 12.09 19.20
C LYS A 274 -12.98 10.76 18.79
N ASN A 275 -13.47 10.69 17.56
CA ASN A 275 -14.08 9.51 16.95
C ASN A 275 -13.12 8.87 15.91
N PHE A 276 -11.82 8.92 16.18
CA PHE A 276 -10.78 8.33 15.33
C PHE A 276 -11.15 6.92 14.86
N GLY A 277 -10.87 6.64 13.58
CA GLY A 277 -11.21 5.38 12.91
C GLY A 277 -12.64 5.30 12.36
N GLU A 278 -13.55 6.21 12.70
CA GLU A 278 -14.89 6.26 12.09
C GLU A 278 -14.91 7.04 10.77
N LYS A 279 -15.80 6.66 9.85
CA LYS A 279 -16.03 7.41 8.60
C LYS A 279 -16.38 8.89 8.86
N LYS A 280 -17.08 9.19 9.96
CA LYS A 280 -17.49 10.55 10.34
C LYS A 280 -16.31 11.41 10.82
N ALA A 281 -15.17 10.83 11.18
CA ALA A 281 -13.99 11.57 11.61
C ALA A 281 -13.32 12.35 10.46
N GLY A 282 -13.66 12.02 9.21
CA GLY A 282 -13.04 12.62 8.03
C GLY A 282 -11.61 12.12 7.79
N SER A 283 -10.86 12.87 6.99
CA SER A 283 -9.46 12.55 6.68
C SER A 283 -8.54 13.13 7.75
N ILE A 284 -7.65 12.27 8.27
CA ILE A 284 -6.63 12.66 9.25
C ILE A 284 -5.47 13.34 8.51
N LYS A 285 -5.09 14.52 8.96
CA LYS A 285 -4.00 15.33 8.39
C LYS A 285 -2.64 14.92 8.95
N ALA A 286 -1.57 15.30 8.26
CA ALA A 286 -0.20 15.06 8.72
C ALA A 286 0.07 15.41 10.20
N ASP A 287 -0.30 16.60 10.68
CA ASP A 287 -0.07 16.99 12.07
C ASP A 287 -0.87 16.12 13.07
N GLU A 288 -2.09 15.73 12.70
CA GLU A 288 -2.90 14.82 13.51
C GLU A 288 -2.28 13.42 13.55
N TRP A 289 -1.71 12.92 12.45
CA TRP A 289 -0.94 11.67 12.45
C TRP A 289 0.30 11.74 13.32
N ARG A 290 1.01 12.87 13.31
CA ARG A 290 2.16 13.12 14.19
C ARG A 290 1.74 13.00 15.66
N ILE A 291 0.65 13.67 16.04
CA ILE A 291 0.15 13.68 17.42
C ILE A 291 -0.40 12.31 17.84
N LEU A 292 -1.16 11.62 16.97
CA LEU A 292 -1.65 10.27 17.21
C LEU A 292 -0.48 9.30 17.48
N SER A 293 0.54 9.32 16.62
CA SER A 293 1.69 8.40 16.75
C SER A 293 2.67 8.76 17.88
N SER A 294 2.74 10.02 18.30
CA SER A 294 3.67 10.42 19.38
C SER A 294 3.04 10.50 20.77
N VAL A 295 1.70 10.57 20.88
CA VAL A 295 1.00 10.76 22.15
C VAL A 295 -0.05 9.68 22.37
N TYR A 296 -1.15 9.73 21.61
CA TYR A 296 -2.35 8.96 21.96
C TYR A 296 -2.22 7.45 21.72
N LEU A 297 -1.67 7.04 20.58
CA LEU A 297 -1.50 5.62 20.26
C LEU A 297 -0.45 4.94 21.14
N PRO A 298 0.73 5.54 21.44
CA PRO A 298 1.61 4.99 22.47
C PRO A 298 0.91 4.74 23.81
N ILE A 299 0.16 5.72 24.33
CA ILE A 299 -0.57 5.56 25.60
C ILE A 299 -1.57 4.40 25.49
N ALA A 300 -2.42 4.40 24.47
CA ALA A 300 -3.47 3.40 24.33
C ALA A 300 -2.92 1.98 24.11
N LEU A 301 -1.94 1.82 23.23
CA LEU A 301 -1.44 0.51 22.83
C LEU A 301 -0.52 -0.10 23.89
N VAL A 302 0.26 0.71 24.62
CA VAL A 302 1.06 0.19 25.74
C VAL A 302 0.15 -0.37 26.84
N ILE A 303 -0.95 0.31 27.16
CA ILE A 303 -1.90 -0.19 28.17
C ILE A 303 -2.64 -1.44 27.68
N LEU A 304 -3.02 -1.50 26.40
CA LEU A 304 -3.77 -2.65 25.86
C LEU A 304 -2.91 -3.89 25.61
N TRP A 305 -1.66 -3.72 25.16
CA TRP A 305 -0.84 -4.81 24.61
C TRP A 305 0.48 -5.01 25.35
N GLY A 306 0.85 -4.10 26.25
CA GLY A 306 2.12 -4.12 26.97
C GLY A 306 1.99 -4.24 28.48
N ASP A 307 0.77 -4.31 29.02
CA ASP A 307 0.47 -4.45 30.43
C ASP A 307 -0.49 -5.63 30.64
N ASP A 308 -0.09 -6.58 31.48
CA ASP A 308 -0.86 -7.74 31.92
C ASP A 308 -0.90 -7.73 33.45
N ASP A 309 -1.86 -6.99 34.00
CA ASP A 309 -2.04 -6.73 35.45
C ASP A 309 -0.75 -6.24 36.15
N GLY A 310 -0.05 -5.27 35.55
CA GLY A 310 1.19 -4.69 36.09
C GLY A 310 2.45 -5.51 35.77
N CYS A 311 2.32 -6.59 35.01
CA CYS A 311 3.44 -7.37 34.48
C CYS A 311 3.57 -7.19 32.95
N ALA A 312 4.76 -7.45 32.42
CA ALA A 312 4.92 -7.54 30.97
C ALA A 312 4.26 -8.85 30.45
N PRO A 313 3.57 -8.81 29.30
CA PRO A 313 3.04 -10.02 28.66
C PRO A 313 4.14 -11.07 28.41
N PRO A 314 3.79 -12.36 28.39
CA PRO A 314 4.74 -13.43 28.12
C PRO A 314 5.34 -13.32 26.72
N GLN A 315 6.60 -13.74 26.56
CA GLN A 315 7.27 -13.85 25.26
C GLN A 315 7.07 -15.25 24.68
N ASP A 316 5.82 -15.59 24.36
CA ASP A 316 5.43 -16.87 23.80
C ASP A 316 4.44 -16.68 22.63
N ASP A 317 3.98 -17.81 22.07
CA ASP A 317 3.05 -17.82 20.94
C ASP A 317 1.58 -17.56 21.36
N SER A 318 1.35 -17.05 22.59
CA SER A 318 0.01 -16.66 23.04
C SER A 318 -0.50 -15.39 22.32
N GLU A 319 -1.79 -15.11 22.43
CA GLU A 319 -2.36 -13.87 21.86
C GLU A 319 -1.73 -12.61 22.48
N SER A 320 -1.49 -12.61 23.80
CA SER A 320 -0.87 -11.48 24.50
C SER A 320 0.61 -11.31 24.13
N GLY A 321 1.37 -12.40 23.98
CA GLY A 321 2.76 -12.35 23.51
C GLY A 321 2.90 -11.82 22.08
N HIS A 322 2.00 -12.24 21.19
CA HIS A 322 1.95 -11.69 19.83
C HIS A 322 1.55 -10.20 19.82
N LEU A 323 0.57 -9.77 20.61
CA LEU A 323 0.17 -8.37 20.72
C LEU A 323 1.30 -7.49 21.28
N SER A 324 2.06 -7.99 22.25
CA SER A 324 3.27 -7.34 22.75
C SER A 324 4.34 -7.19 21.65
N THR A 325 4.53 -8.21 20.82
CA THR A 325 5.43 -8.11 19.66
C THR A 325 4.95 -7.09 18.62
N ALA A 326 3.63 -7.00 18.40
CA ALA A 326 3.03 -5.98 17.53
C ALA A 326 3.14 -4.57 18.11
N LEU A 327 3.12 -4.44 19.44
CA LEU A 327 3.40 -3.19 20.14
C LEU A 327 4.83 -2.74 19.86
N ASP A 328 5.82 -3.60 20.05
CA ASP A 328 7.24 -3.28 19.77
C ASP A 328 7.46 -2.86 18.31
N HIS A 329 6.84 -3.59 17.37
CA HIS A 329 6.85 -3.24 15.95
C HIS A 329 6.26 -1.86 15.68
N THR A 330 5.13 -1.56 16.30
CA THR A 330 4.47 -0.25 16.17
C THR A 330 5.30 0.87 16.79
N MET A 331 5.87 0.63 17.97
CA MET A 331 6.71 1.59 18.67
C MET A 331 7.98 1.91 17.89
N ALA A 332 8.56 0.96 17.16
CA ALA A 332 9.70 1.26 16.29
C ALA A 332 9.36 2.33 15.25
N LEU A 333 8.24 2.20 14.52
CA LEU A 333 7.81 3.23 13.55
C LEU A 333 7.54 4.58 14.23
N PHE A 334 6.93 4.56 15.41
CA PHE A 334 6.63 5.80 16.15
C PHE A 334 7.90 6.47 16.68
N GLN A 335 8.90 5.72 17.14
CA GLN A 335 10.21 6.25 17.52
C GLN A 335 10.94 6.86 16.32
N ALA A 336 10.93 6.19 15.16
CA ALA A 336 11.46 6.76 13.92
C ALA A 336 10.75 8.07 13.55
N THR A 337 9.43 8.12 13.69
CA THR A 337 8.61 9.32 13.44
C THR A 337 8.97 10.46 14.40
N ILE A 338 9.11 10.16 15.69
CA ILE A 338 9.52 11.13 16.71
C ILE A 338 10.90 11.68 16.37
N ILE A 339 11.88 10.84 16.03
CA ILE A 339 13.22 11.27 15.65
C ILE A 339 13.18 12.19 14.44
N ALA A 340 12.46 11.80 13.38
CA ALA A 340 12.30 12.60 12.17
C ALA A 340 11.68 13.97 12.48
N CYS A 341 10.73 14.04 13.41
CA CYS A 341 10.05 15.29 13.79
C CYS A 341 10.82 16.16 14.80
N ARG A 342 12.02 15.77 15.25
CA ARG A 342 12.82 16.59 16.18
C ARG A 342 13.46 17.78 15.48
N TYR A 343 13.58 18.88 16.22
CA TYR A 343 14.31 20.08 15.78
C TYR A 343 15.83 19.94 15.80
N THR A 344 16.36 18.81 16.26
CA THR A 344 17.81 18.59 16.40
C THR A 344 18.18 17.18 15.93
N VAL A 345 19.22 17.10 15.12
CA VAL A 345 19.76 15.84 14.58
C VAL A 345 21.16 15.62 15.15
N THR A 346 21.44 14.38 15.54
CA THR A 346 22.77 13.91 15.96
C THR A 346 23.04 12.59 15.26
N THR A 347 24.30 12.21 15.11
CA THR A 347 24.70 10.95 14.48
C THR A 347 23.98 9.75 15.11
N THR A 348 23.91 9.70 16.45
CA THR A 348 23.19 8.67 17.19
C THR A 348 21.72 8.60 16.79
N ARG A 349 21.02 9.74 16.74
CA ARG A 349 19.60 9.79 16.35
C ARG A 349 19.38 9.34 14.91
N THR A 350 20.26 9.72 13.98
CA THR A 350 20.18 9.22 12.61
C THR A 350 20.34 7.70 12.56
N LEU A 351 21.31 7.14 13.29
CA LEU A 351 21.49 5.69 13.36
C LEU A 351 20.27 4.99 13.98
N ASP A 352 19.72 5.54 15.05
CA ASP A 352 18.49 5.04 15.68
C ASP A 352 17.30 5.10 14.72
N TYR A 353 17.13 6.20 13.97
CA TYR A 353 16.10 6.32 12.95
C TYR A 353 16.17 5.18 11.94
N ARG A 354 17.36 4.93 11.36
CA ARG A 354 17.55 3.84 10.39
C ARG A 354 17.25 2.49 11.03
N LYS A 355 17.80 2.23 12.22
CA LYS A 355 17.55 0.99 12.97
C LYS A 355 16.06 0.72 13.16
N TYR A 356 15.29 1.74 13.57
CA TYR A 356 13.86 1.59 13.80
C TYR A 356 13.06 1.38 12.51
N ILE A 357 13.42 2.07 11.43
CA ILE A 357 12.80 1.83 10.11
C ILE A 357 13.12 0.42 9.63
N ASP A 358 14.38 -0.02 9.69
CA ASP A 358 14.79 -1.36 9.25
C ASP A 358 14.05 -2.44 10.05
N PHE A 359 14.01 -2.31 11.39
CA PHE A 359 13.26 -3.22 12.25
C PHE A 359 11.78 -3.27 11.89
N TRP A 360 11.16 -2.12 11.60
CA TRP A 360 9.76 -2.07 11.17
C TRP A 360 9.57 -2.76 9.81
N VAL A 361 10.42 -2.50 8.81
CA VAL A 361 10.33 -3.10 7.47
C VAL A 361 10.53 -4.62 7.52
N ASP A 362 11.56 -5.10 8.22
CA ASP A 362 11.96 -6.50 8.28
C ASP A 362 10.92 -7.40 8.95
N ASN A 363 10.11 -6.84 9.85
CA ASN A 363 9.11 -7.58 10.61
C ASN A 363 7.68 -7.36 10.10
N LEU A 364 7.44 -6.35 9.27
CA LEU A 364 6.10 -5.99 8.79
C LEU A 364 5.33 -7.18 8.19
N ARG A 365 5.91 -7.86 7.21
CA ARG A 365 5.27 -8.99 6.53
C ARG A 365 5.34 -10.31 7.29
N LYS A 366 6.13 -10.37 8.36
CA LYS A 366 6.21 -11.52 9.26
C LYS A 366 5.06 -11.46 10.27
N LEU A 367 4.90 -10.32 10.93
CA LEU A 367 3.88 -10.09 11.95
C LEU A 367 2.49 -9.81 11.36
N PHE A 368 2.43 -9.19 10.18
CA PHE A 368 1.17 -8.85 9.53
C PHE A 368 1.12 -9.42 8.10
N PRO A 369 0.88 -10.74 7.93
CA PRO A 369 0.87 -11.39 6.63
C PRO A 369 -0.07 -10.73 5.61
N HIS A 370 -1.21 -10.18 6.06
CA HIS A 370 -2.16 -9.49 5.19
C HIS A 370 -1.58 -8.26 4.46
N THR A 371 -0.45 -7.72 4.92
CA THR A 371 0.27 -6.61 4.25
C THR A 371 1.04 -7.05 3.00
N ARG A 372 1.07 -8.36 2.72
CA ARG A 372 1.56 -8.91 1.46
C ARG A 372 0.57 -8.68 0.32
N GLU A 373 -0.70 -8.44 0.63
CA GLU A 373 -1.75 -8.10 -0.35
C GLU A 373 -1.56 -6.69 -0.92
N GLY A 374 -1.70 -6.56 -2.24
CA GLY A 374 -1.76 -5.26 -2.92
C GLY A 374 -0.41 -4.70 -3.38
N VAL A 375 -0.44 -3.45 -3.87
CA VAL A 375 0.75 -2.78 -4.40
C VAL A 375 1.60 -2.28 -3.23
N ALA A 376 2.83 -2.79 -3.13
CA ALA A 376 3.80 -2.34 -2.16
C ALA A 376 4.02 -0.82 -2.25
N ARG A 377 3.96 -0.13 -1.11
CA ARG A 377 4.07 1.34 -1.06
C ARG A 377 5.52 1.78 -1.28
N PRO A 378 5.80 2.65 -2.27
CA PRO A 378 7.14 3.21 -2.46
C PRO A 378 7.70 3.89 -1.20
N ASN A 379 6.82 4.45 -0.36
CA ASN A 379 7.14 5.07 0.92
C ASN A 379 7.96 4.16 1.85
N ILE A 380 7.77 2.84 1.78
CA ILE A 380 8.49 1.86 2.61
C ILE A 380 9.98 1.93 2.33
N HIS A 381 10.36 1.91 1.06
CA HIS A 381 11.75 2.06 0.64
C HIS A 381 12.24 3.51 0.81
N ALA A 382 11.42 4.48 0.39
CA ALA A 382 11.76 5.90 0.44
C ALA A 382 12.07 6.38 1.87
N ALA A 383 11.39 5.85 2.89
CA ALA A 383 11.65 6.21 4.28
C ALA A 383 13.08 5.84 4.73
N GLY A 384 13.67 4.76 4.22
CA GLY A 384 15.07 4.44 4.52
C GLY A 384 16.04 5.52 4.05
N HIS A 385 15.73 6.22 2.96
CA HIS A 385 16.53 7.34 2.45
C HIS A 385 16.37 8.64 3.25
N ILE A 386 15.36 8.77 4.13
CA ILE A 386 15.26 9.92 5.05
C ILE A 386 16.48 9.99 5.96
N TYR A 387 17.07 8.84 6.32
CA TYR A 387 18.37 8.79 6.99
C TYR A 387 19.43 9.64 6.28
N ASP A 388 19.53 9.52 4.96
CA ASP A 388 20.56 10.22 4.20
C ASP A 388 20.29 11.73 4.19
N PHE A 389 19.03 12.14 4.16
CA PHE A 389 18.64 13.55 4.19
C PHE A 389 18.82 14.18 5.58
N LEU A 390 18.63 13.41 6.65
CA LEU A 390 18.96 13.85 8.00
C LEU A 390 20.47 14.14 8.15
N LEU A 391 21.33 13.34 7.50
CA LEU A 391 22.77 13.60 7.49
C LEU A 391 23.16 14.80 6.62
N LEU A 392 22.48 14.99 5.47
CA LEU A 392 22.82 16.04 4.50
C LEU A 392 22.29 17.43 4.91
N PHE A 393 21.06 17.49 5.39
CA PHE A 393 20.32 18.74 5.61
C PHE A 393 19.93 18.97 7.07
N GLY A 394 20.23 18.03 7.96
CA GLY A 394 19.85 18.12 9.36
C GLY A 394 18.35 17.89 9.57
N PRO A 395 17.74 18.55 10.57
CA PRO A 395 16.35 18.32 10.98
C PRO A 395 15.35 18.46 9.83
N VAL A 396 14.39 17.51 9.74
CA VAL A 396 13.31 17.50 8.73
C VAL A 396 12.57 18.83 8.66
N MET A 397 12.35 19.47 9.81
CA MET A 397 11.66 20.76 9.89
C MET A 397 12.29 21.86 9.04
N SER A 398 13.57 21.73 8.68
CA SER A 398 14.31 22.69 7.85
C SER A 398 14.04 22.53 6.35
N TRP A 399 13.54 21.37 5.92
CA TRP A 399 13.37 21.00 4.51
C TRP A 399 12.02 20.35 4.20
N TRP A 400 11.11 20.27 5.17
CA TRP A 400 9.74 19.84 4.97
C TRP A 400 8.99 20.84 4.05
N CYS A 401 8.20 20.30 3.14
CA CYS A 401 7.31 21.01 2.23
C CYS A 401 6.14 21.80 2.86
N PHE A 402 5.83 21.68 4.17
CA PHE A 402 4.68 22.35 4.80
C PHE A 402 4.59 23.87 4.55
N PRO A 403 5.68 24.64 4.69
CA PRO A 403 5.66 26.07 4.39
C PRO A 403 5.31 26.35 2.92
N PHE A 404 5.78 25.50 2.01
CA PHE A 404 5.52 25.63 0.58
C PHE A 404 4.07 25.27 0.25
N GLU A 405 3.50 24.22 0.85
CA GLU A 405 2.09 23.87 0.67
C GLU A 405 1.15 24.95 1.18
N ARG A 406 1.45 25.53 2.35
CA ARG A 406 0.70 26.64 2.90
C ARG A 406 0.78 27.87 1.99
N LEU A 407 1.95 28.14 1.42
CA LEU A 407 2.11 29.19 0.41
C LEU A 407 1.30 28.88 -0.84
N ILE A 408 1.35 27.66 -1.37
CA ILE A 408 0.56 27.22 -2.53
C ILE A 408 -0.94 27.40 -2.26
N GLY A 409 -1.43 26.97 -1.09
CA GLY A 409 -2.83 27.17 -0.70
C GLY A 409 -3.20 28.65 -0.58
N THR A 410 -2.29 29.48 -0.08
CA THR A 410 -2.49 30.94 -0.05
C THR A 410 -2.59 31.50 -1.46
N LEU A 411 -1.68 31.10 -2.36
CA LEU A 411 -1.69 31.51 -3.77
C LEU A 411 -2.95 31.03 -4.51
N GLN A 412 -3.44 29.81 -4.21
CA GLN A 412 -4.70 29.29 -4.76
C GLN A 412 -5.92 30.10 -4.34
N ASN A 413 -5.87 30.76 -3.19
CA ASN A 413 -6.94 31.63 -2.69
C ASN A 413 -6.83 33.09 -3.19
N VAL A 414 -5.76 33.43 -3.92
CA VAL A 414 -5.65 34.74 -4.57
C VAL A 414 -6.46 34.69 -5.86
N ASN A 415 -7.50 35.51 -5.95
CA ASN A 415 -8.24 35.69 -7.20
C ASN A 415 -7.29 36.24 -8.28
N MET A 416 -6.92 35.39 -9.24
CA MET A 416 -6.27 35.84 -10.47
C MET A 416 -7.35 36.08 -11.52
N ASN A 417 -7.33 37.26 -12.14
CA ASN A 417 -8.37 37.68 -13.11
C ASN A 417 -8.25 36.98 -14.47
N ASP A 418 -7.62 35.80 -14.55
CA ASP A 418 -7.39 34.96 -15.76
C ASP A 418 -6.90 35.68 -17.03
N HIS A 419 -6.37 36.90 -16.91
CA HIS A 419 -5.80 37.63 -18.04
C HIS A 419 -4.40 37.11 -18.35
N VAL A 420 -4.29 36.32 -19.42
CA VAL A 420 -3.01 35.97 -20.04
C VAL A 420 -2.41 37.24 -20.67
N GLY A 421 -1.25 37.69 -20.18
CA GLY A 421 -0.45 38.77 -20.80
C GLY A 421 -0.38 40.13 -20.08
N GLY A 422 -0.86 40.25 -18.83
CA GLY A 422 -0.67 41.47 -18.03
C GLY A 422 0.79 41.67 -17.55
N LYS A 423 1.23 42.92 -17.37
CA LYS A 423 2.62 43.39 -17.11
C LYS A 423 3.36 42.84 -15.86
N TYR A 424 2.86 41.79 -15.21
CA TYR A 424 3.58 41.02 -14.20
C TYR A 424 3.65 39.56 -14.66
N SER A 425 4.65 39.25 -15.48
CA SER A 425 4.82 37.93 -16.08
C SER A 425 5.54 36.96 -15.13
N ILE A 426 4.78 36.25 -14.30
CA ILE A 426 5.10 34.87 -13.89
C ILE A 426 3.80 34.07 -14.02
N GLY A 427 3.57 33.50 -15.20
CA GLY A 427 2.42 32.63 -15.44
C GLY A 427 2.70 31.22 -14.93
N VAL A 428 2.07 30.83 -13.82
CA VAL A 428 1.92 29.41 -13.45
C VAL A 428 0.56 28.97 -13.94
N SER A 429 0.54 28.20 -15.04
CA SER A 429 -0.68 27.62 -15.62
C SER A 429 -1.34 26.67 -14.61
N HIS A 430 -2.65 26.85 -14.39
CA HIS A 430 -3.53 25.91 -13.70
C HIS A 430 -3.53 24.53 -14.37
N ARG A 431 -2.58 23.67 -13.99
CA ARG A 431 -2.78 22.22 -13.99
C ARG A 431 -2.55 21.76 -12.58
N LYS A 432 -3.48 20.97 -12.05
CA LYS A 432 -3.39 20.27 -10.77
C LYS A 432 -1.93 19.84 -10.55
N LEU A 433 -1.24 20.51 -9.63
CA LEU A 433 -0.03 20.01 -8.98
C LEU A 433 -0.50 18.86 -8.10
N THR A 434 -0.82 17.75 -8.77
CA THR A 434 -1.07 16.47 -8.13
C THR A 434 0.31 16.00 -7.72
N THR A 435 0.51 15.93 -6.40
CA THR A 435 1.59 15.30 -5.67
C THR A 435 2.42 14.33 -6.52
N VAL A 436 3.54 14.84 -7.04
CA VAL A 436 4.72 14.05 -7.39
C VAL A 436 5.90 14.80 -6.78
N LEU A 437 6.06 14.57 -5.48
CA LEU A 437 7.33 14.65 -4.77
C LEU A 437 7.57 13.29 -4.13
#